data_AF-A0A5E4LWN9-F1
#
_entry.id   AF-A0A5E4LWN9-F1
#
_cell.length_a   1.000
_cell.length_b   1.000
_cell.length_c   1.000
_cell.angle_alpha   90.00
_cell.angle_beta   90.00
_cell.angle_gamma   90.00
#
_symmetry.space_group_name_H-M   'P 1'
#
loop_
_entity.id
_entity.type
_entity.pdbx_description
1 polymer ?
#
loop_
_entity_poly.entity_id
_entity_poly.type
_entity_poly.pdbx_seq_one_letter_code
_entity_poly.pdbx_strand_id
1 'polypeptide(L)'
;MAESFVGIEIAVIVVTASIVLAGILVGIGRAIGNKKVEHFGLEELIQSVINAAIIGSFAAIVELVGVVSSSVVVGQCANGNVVNQLSCTLDGVNTSLFALFQQVVQTLNILGYYQTMSLDFGAFGLSPFANLASVSNILSLQLVSLNAIMIIGQLNSQIAVFIGQNALGLLFPLGLVLRTLFATRKLGGFLIGLAIGLFIFYPTFILIFPSPIATINGSIDTMKNFTNNSYYATVPIIDLNNNYVLASKLDVMSGRCSFVRSPFYINGTMQNFSSTVVNGSLVNITLAENGSSCDLLLYSQQNQTQNLSVDLSGDLTLISQSNNNAIAKSILYNVLAPIFSLIITIVFVKELAGILGSEIGIKSFTSI
;
A
#
# COMPACT_ATOMS: atom_id res chain seq x y z
N MET A 1 -21.68 13.34 -7.36
CA MET A 1 -20.40 13.92 -6.90
C MET A 1 -19.84 14.86 -7.96
N ALA A 2 -20.66 15.80 -8.40
CA ALA A 2 -20.28 16.92 -9.25
C ALA A 2 -20.14 18.19 -8.38
N GLU A 3 -19.61 18.03 -7.16
CA GLU A 3 -19.20 19.19 -6.37
C GLU A 3 -17.98 19.78 -7.08
N SER A 4 -18.32 20.68 -8.00
CA SER A 4 -17.51 21.70 -8.63
C SER A 4 -16.04 21.29 -8.79
N PHE A 5 -15.68 20.82 -9.98
CA PHE A 5 -14.35 21.13 -10.48
C PHE A 5 -14.24 22.65 -10.54
N VAL A 6 -13.83 23.26 -9.41
CA VAL A 6 -13.60 24.71 -9.30
C VAL A 6 -12.65 25.15 -10.41
N GLY A 7 -11.72 24.27 -10.81
CA GLY A 7 -10.84 24.47 -11.96
C GLY A 7 -11.56 24.60 -13.31
N ILE A 8 -12.64 23.84 -13.57
CA ILE A 8 -13.42 23.96 -14.82
C ILE A 8 -14.18 25.28 -14.85
N GLU A 9 -14.80 25.69 -13.73
CA GLU A 9 -15.50 26.97 -13.66
C GLU A 9 -14.56 28.14 -13.91
N ILE A 10 -13.38 28.14 -13.25
CA ILE A 10 -12.34 29.15 -13.48
C ILE A 10 -11.85 29.10 -14.94
N ALA A 11 -11.63 27.91 -15.50
CA ALA A 11 -11.18 27.77 -16.89
C ALA A 11 -12.22 28.33 -17.88
N VAL A 12 -13.51 28.08 -17.66
CA VAL A 12 -14.60 28.64 -18.47
C VAL A 12 -14.64 30.17 -18.36
N ILE A 13 -14.49 30.72 -17.16
CA ILE A 13 -14.44 32.18 -16.96
C ILE A 13 -13.24 32.78 -17.70
N VAL A 14 -12.05 32.20 -17.56
CA VAL A 14 -10.83 32.68 -18.22
C VAL A 14 -10.97 32.65 -19.73
N VAL A 15 -11.46 31.55 -20.30
CA VAL A 15 -11.67 31.44 -21.75
C VAL A 15 -12.74 32.40 -22.24
N THR A 16 -13.84 32.55 -21.51
CA THR A 16 -14.90 33.50 -21.87
C THR A 16 -14.35 34.93 -21.86
N ALA A 17 -13.56 35.30 -20.84
CA ALA A 17 -12.89 36.59 -20.78
C ALA A 17 -11.92 36.80 -21.96
N SER A 18 -11.14 35.78 -22.35
CA SER A 18 -10.24 35.85 -23.51
C SER A 18 -11.00 36.05 -24.82
N ILE A 19 -12.12 35.35 -25.02
CA ILE A 19 -12.98 35.51 -26.21
C ILE A 19 -13.58 36.93 -26.26
N VAL A 20 -14.08 37.44 -25.13
CA VAL A 20 -14.64 38.79 -25.04
C VAL A 20 -13.58 39.85 -25.33
N LEU A 21 -12.40 39.73 -24.73
CA LEU A 21 -11.29 40.67 -24.97
C LEU A 21 -10.83 40.65 -26.44
N ALA A 22 -10.72 39.47 -27.05
CA ALA A 22 -10.39 39.35 -28.46
C ALA A 22 -11.47 39.98 -29.35
N GLY A 23 -12.75 39.77 -29.04
CA GLY A 23 -13.87 40.40 -29.74
C GLY A 23 -13.86 41.93 -29.65
N ILE A 24 -13.54 42.48 -28.47
CA ILE A 24 -13.38 43.94 -28.27
C ILE A 24 -12.21 44.47 -29.11
N LEU A 25 -11.06 43.78 -29.15
CA LEU A 25 -9.91 44.18 -29.95
C LEU A 25 -10.23 44.21 -31.46
N VAL A 26 -10.95 43.21 -31.96
CA VAL A 26 -11.44 43.20 -33.35
C VAL A 26 -12.35 44.39 -33.62
N GLY A 27 -13.31 44.67 -32.71
CA GLY A 27 -14.22 45.80 -32.80
C GLY A 27 -13.49 47.15 -32.84
N ILE A 28 -12.51 47.34 -31.95
CA ILE A 28 -11.66 48.55 -31.90
C ILE A 28 -10.81 48.67 -33.17
N GLY A 29 -10.18 47.59 -33.61
CA GLY A 29 -9.38 47.58 -34.84
C GLY A 29 -10.18 48.03 -36.06
N ARG A 30 -11.43 47.54 -36.17
CA ARG A 30 -12.36 47.92 -37.23
C ARG A 30 -12.85 49.36 -37.12
N ALA A 31 -13.14 49.84 -35.91
CA ALA A 31 -13.59 51.21 -35.66
C ALA A 31 -12.51 52.26 -35.98
N ILE A 32 -11.24 51.95 -35.69
CA ILE A 32 -10.09 52.84 -35.97
C ILE A 32 -9.62 52.70 -37.43
N GLY A 33 -10.03 51.64 -38.15
CA GLY A 33 -9.54 51.33 -39.49
C GLY A 33 -8.09 50.84 -39.51
N ASN A 34 -7.56 50.38 -38.37
CA ASN A 34 -6.20 49.86 -38.28
C ASN A 34 -6.20 48.34 -38.44
N LYS A 35 -5.91 47.88 -39.67
CA LYS A 35 -5.86 46.46 -40.03
C LYS A 35 -4.93 45.63 -39.13
N LYS A 36 -3.85 46.22 -38.60
CA LYS A 36 -2.90 45.51 -37.74
C LYS A 36 -3.54 45.08 -36.41
N VAL A 37 -4.37 45.95 -35.82
CA VAL A 37 -5.08 45.64 -34.57
C VAL A 37 -6.22 44.65 -34.82
N GLU A 38 -6.90 44.75 -35.97
CA GLU A 38 -7.93 43.80 -36.38
C GLU A 38 -7.36 42.39 -36.58
N HIS A 39 -6.25 42.25 -37.33
CA HIS A 39 -5.59 40.96 -37.53
C HIS A 39 -5.10 40.36 -36.21
N PHE A 40 -4.53 41.19 -35.33
CA PHE A 40 -4.12 40.77 -34.00
C PHE A 40 -5.30 40.26 -33.17
N GLY A 41 -6.43 40.97 -33.15
CA GLY A 41 -7.64 40.54 -32.46
C GLY A 41 -8.22 39.23 -33.01
N LEU A 42 -8.19 39.05 -34.35
CA LEU A 42 -8.63 37.82 -35.00
C LEU A 42 -7.74 36.62 -34.65
N GLU A 43 -6.42 36.81 -34.61
CA GLU A 43 -5.47 35.77 -34.20
C GLU A 43 -5.73 35.31 -32.76
N GLU A 44 -5.94 36.26 -31.83
CA GLU A 44 -6.24 35.95 -30.42
C GLU A 44 -7.63 35.31 -30.25
N LEU A 45 -8.62 35.69 -31.07
CA LEU A 45 -9.95 35.08 -31.06
C LEU A 45 -9.87 33.60 -31.46
N ILE A 46 -9.19 33.29 -32.56
CA ILE A 46 -9.02 31.91 -33.05
C ILE A 46 -8.31 31.06 -31.99
N GLN A 47 -7.24 31.59 -31.38
CA GLN A 47 -6.51 30.88 -30.33
C GLN A 47 -7.38 30.64 -29.09
N SER A 48 -8.23 31.59 -28.70
CA SER A 48 -9.16 31.44 -27.58
C SER A 48 -10.20 30.35 -27.86
N VAL A 49 -10.72 30.26 -29.09
CA VAL A 49 -11.63 29.18 -29.51
C VAL A 49 -10.95 27.81 -29.49
N ILE A 50 -9.69 27.71 -29.96
CA ILE A 50 -8.90 26.48 -29.88
C ILE A 50 -8.68 26.07 -28.41
N ASN A 51 -8.35 27.02 -27.53
CA ASN A 51 -8.20 26.74 -26.09
C ASN A 51 -9.51 26.25 -25.47
N ALA A 52 -10.66 26.83 -25.85
CA ALA A 52 -11.98 26.37 -25.43
C ALA A 52 -12.25 24.92 -25.85
N ALA A 53 -11.93 24.58 -27.11
CA ALA A 53 -12.08 23.23 -27.63
C ALA A 53 -11.17 22.22 -26.90
N ILE A 54 -9.92 22.60 -26.59
CA ILE A 54 -8.99 21.77 -25.81
C ILE A 54 -9.57 21.48 -24.42
N ILE A 55 -10.06 22.50 -23.70
CA ILE A 55 -10.67 22.32 -22.37
C ILE A 55 -11.90 21.42 -22.44
N GLY A 56 -12.76 21.62 -23.44
CA GLY A 56 -13.95 20.79 -23.66
C GLY A 56 -13.60 19.33 -23.91
N SER A 57 -12.63 19.06 -24.81
CA SER A 57 -12.14 17.70 -25.06
C SER A 57 -11.52 17.06 -23.82
N PHE A 58 -10.80 17.85 -23.03
CA PHE A 58 -10.13 17.36 -21.83
C PHE A 58 -11.13 16.98 -20.73
N ALA A 59 -12.16 17.81 -20.51
CA ALA A 59 -13.24 17.50 -19.58
C ALA A 59 -13.92 16.16 -19.93
N ALA A 60 -14.20 15.93 -21.22
CA ALA A 60 -14.76 14.66 -21.70
C ALA A 60 -13.81 13.46 -21.48
N ILE A 61 -12.50 13.64 -21.70
CA ILE A 61 -11.50 12.59 -21.44
C ILE A 61 -11.42 12.28 -19.95
N VAL A 62 -11.42 13.28 -19.07
CA VAL A 62 -11.38 13.08 -17.61
C VAL A 62 -12.61 12.30 -17.12
N GLU A 63 -13.79 12.62 -17.65
CA GLU A 63 -15.02 11.88 -17.35
C GLU A 63 -14.93 10.43 -17.83
N LEU A 64 -14.47 10.21 -19.06
CA LEU A 64 -14.27 8.86 -19.61
C LEU A 64 -13.26 8.05 -18.78
N VAL A 65 -12.13 8.65 -18.40
CA VAL A 65 -11.11 8.02 -17.57
C VAL A 65 -11.67 7.67 -16.20
N GLY A 66 -12.48 8.53 -15.59
CA GLY A 66 -13.15 8.23 -14.32
C GLY A 66 -14.10 7.05 -14.42
N VAL A 67 -14.86 6.95 -15.51
CA VAL A 67 -15.76 5.80 -15.75
C VAL A 67 -14.94 4.52 -15.95
N VAL A 68 -13.92 4.55 -16.80
CA VAL A 68 -13.06 3.38 -17.07
C VAL A 68 -12.32 2.95 -15.80
N SER A 69 -11.75 3.87 -15.02
CA SER A 69 -11.01 3.52 -13.81
C SER A 69 -11.91 2.84 -12.77
N SER A 70 -13.16 3.29 -12.63
CA SER A 70 -14.14 2.66 -11.74
C SER A 70 -14.48 1.22 -12.14
N SER A 71 -14.37 0.88 -13.43
CA SER A 71 -14.61 -0.49 -13.91
C SER A 71 -13.39 -1.41 -13.75
N VAL A 72 -12.17 -0.85 -13.79
CA VAL A 72 -10.92 -1.61 -13.72
C VAL A 72 -10.56 -1.92 -12.25
N VAL A 73 -10.84 -1.01 -11.33
CA VAL A 73 -10.50 -1.19 -9.91
C VAL A 73 -11.72 -1.75 -9.16
N VAL A 74 -11.84 -3.07 -9.13
CA VAL A 74 -12.83 -3.78 -8.31
C VAL A 74 -12.32 -3.79 -6.86
N GLY A 75 -12.67 -2.77 -6.06
CA GLY A 75 -12.15 -2.61 -4.69
C GLY A 75 -13.05 -1.83 -3.74
N GLN A 76 -12.74 -1.93 -2.44
CA GLN A 76 -13.49 -1.32 -1.31
C GLN A 76 -13.49 0.23 -1.31
N CYS A 77 -12.70 0.85 -2.17
CA CYS A 77 -12.66 2.29 -2.34
C CYS A 77 -13.79 2.73 -3.28
N ALA A 78 -14.96 2.98 -2.70
CA ALA A 78 -16.17 3.37 -3.41
C ALA A 78 -15.97 4.61 -4.31
N ASN A 79 -16.80 4.69 -5.36
CA ASN A 79 -17.03 5.78 -6.31
C ASN A 79 -16.20 7.06 -6.05
N GLY A 80 -15.23 7.33 -6.93
CA GLY A 80 -14.38 8.52 -6.85
C GLY A 80 -13.56 8.69 -8.11
N ASN A 81 -12.87 9.83 -8.23
CA ASN A 81 -11.89 10.02 -9.29
C ASN A 81 -10.69 9.05 -9.10
N VAL A 82 -9.88 8.88 -10.15
CA VAL A 82 -8.69 8.00 -10.14
C VAL A 82 -7.75 8.32 -8.97
N VAL A 83 -7.62 9.60 -8.63
CA VAL A 83 -6.74 10.07 -7.55
C VAL A 83 -7.23 9.61 -6.18
N ASN A 84 -8.54 9.70 -5.91
CA ASN A 84 -9.15 9.24 -4.66
C ASN A 84 -9.06 7.72 -4.54
N GLN A 85 -9.23 7.00 -5.65
CA GLN A 85 -9.04 5.55 -5.69
C GLN A 85 -7.59 5.17 -5.33
N LEU A 86 -6.61 5.88 -5.91
CA LEU A 86 -5.20 5.68 -5.56
C LEU A 86 -4.93 6.01 -4.09
N SER A 87 -5.38 7.17 -3.60
CA SER A 87 -5.18 7.59 -2.21
C SER A 87 -5.78 6.58 -1.23
N CYS A 88 -7.00 6.13 -1.45
CA CYS A 88 -7.64 5.11 -0.62
C CYS A 88 -6.88 3.77 -0.66
N THR A 89 -6.36 3.37 -1.83
CA THR A 89 -5.53 2.15 -1.95
C THR A 89 -4.20 2.29 -1.19
N LEU A 90 -3.53 3.43 -1.31
CA LEU A 90 -2.28 3.72 -0.58
C LEU A 90 -2.51 3.73 0.94
N ASP A 91 -3.62 4.30 1.40
CA ASP A 91 -3.97 4.31 2.83
C ASP A 91 -4.28 2.91 3.36
N GLY A 92 -4.96 2.07 2.57
CA GLY A 92 -5.18 0.66 2.88
C GLY A 92 -3.88 -0.13 2.97
N VAL A 93 -2.93 0.10 2.05
CA VAL A 93 -1.58 -0.48 2.09
C VAL A 93 -0.83 -0.01 3.34
N ASN A 94 -0.83 1.30 3.64
CA ASN A 94 -0.15 1.87 4.81
C ASN A 94 -0.71 1.31 6.14
N THR A 95 -2.04 1.16 6.24
CA THR A 95 -2.69 0.57 7.42
C THR A 95 -2.29 -0.89 7.59
N SER A 96 -2.27 -1.65 6.50
CA SER A 96 -1.85 -3.06 6.52
C SER A 96 -0.37 -3.20 6.87
N LEU A 97 0.50 -2.33 6.32
CA LEU A 97 1.93 -2.30 6.66
C LEU A 97 2.16 -1.98 8.13
N PHE A 98 1.40 -1.04 8.71
CA PHE A 98 1.51 -0.71 10.12
C PHE A 98 1.06 -1.89 11.01
N ALA A 99 -0.01 -2.59 10.63
CA ALA A 99 -0.43 -3.81 11.33
C ALA A 99 0.65 -4.91 11.27
N LEU A 100 1.28 -5.09 10.10
CA LEU A 100 2.41 -6.02 9.95
C LEU A 100 3.60 -5.60 10.83
N PHE A 101 3.95 -4.31 10.82
CA PHE A 101 5.00 -3.74 11.68
C PHE A 101 4.75 -4.06 13.16
N GLN A 102 3.51 -3.86 13.65
CA GLN A 102 3.16 -4.19 15.04
C GLN A 102 3.34 -5.69 15.35
N GLN A 103 2.94 -6.57 14.44
CA GLN A 103 3.13 -8.01 14.62
C GLN A 103 4.63 -8.38 14.64
N VAL A 104 5.45 -7.79 13.76
CA VAL A 104 6.91 -7.99 13.78
C VAL A 104 7.53 -7.56 15.10
N VAL A 105 7.13 -6.42 15.66
CA VAL A 105 7.59 -5.97 16.99
C VAL A 105 7.18 -6.95 18.08
N GLN A 106 5.94 -7.44 18.07
CA GLN A 106 5.47 -8.42 19.06
C GLN A 106 6.27 -9.73 18.98
N THR A 107 6.49 -10.26 17.78
CA THR A 107 7.32 -11.45 17.56
C THR A 107 8.76 -11.22 18.00
N LEU A 108 9.36 -10.07 17.69
CA LEU A 108 10.72 -9.71 18.14
C LEU A 108 10.83 -9.66 19.66
N ASN A 109 9.82 -9.13 20.37
CA ASN A 109 9.82 -9.10 21.83
C ASN A 109 9.78 -10.50 22.43
N ILE A 110 8.97 -11.41 21.86
CA ILE A 110 8.90 -12.81 22.27
C ILE A 110 10.26 -13.49 22.04
N LEU A 111 10.87 -13.30 20.86
CA LEU A 111 12.17 -13.90 20.54
C LEU A 111 13.29 -13.33 21.41
N GLY A 112 13.29 -12.02 21.66
CA GLY A 112 14.25 -11.37 22.55
C GLY A 112 14.19 -11.93 23.96
N TYR A 113 12.99 -12.19 24.49
CA TYR A 113 12.80 -12.85 25.78
C TYR A 113 13.42 -14.26 25.80
N TYR A 114 13.21 -15.08 24.77
CA TYR A 114 13.80 -16.42 24.73
C TYR A 114 15.31 -16.41 24.47
N GLN A 115 15.81 -15.43 23.71
CA GLN A 115 17.24 -15.28 23.44
C GLN A 115 18.02 -14.92 24.71
N THR A 116 17.46 -14.10 25.60
CA THR A 116 18.12 -13.72 26.87
C THR A 116 18.01 -14.79 27.94
N MET A 117 17.22 -15.84 27.70
CA MET A 117 17.09 -16.96 28.62
C MET A 117 18.40 -17.74 28.70
N SER A 118 18.98 -17.77 29.90
CA SER A 118 20.17 -18.55 30.25
C SER A 118 19.86 -19.39 31.47
N LEU A 119 20.21 -20.66 31.43
CA LEU A 119 20.10 -21.59 32.55
C LEU A 119 21.49 -21.77 33.16
N ASP A 120 21.67 -21.35 34.39
CA ASP A 120 22.94 -21.48 35.12
C ASP A 120 22.85 -22.63 36.12
N PHE A 121 23.74 -23.61 35.98
CA PHE A 121 23.87 -24.78 36.86
C PHE A 121 25.09 -24.66 37.79
N GLY A 122 25.66 -23.46 37.93
CA GLY A 122 26.84 -23.15 38.75
C GLY A 122 28.16 -23.58 38.10
N ALA A 123 28.23 -24.80 37.56
CA ALA A 123 29.42 -25.31 36.88
C ALA A 123 29.43 -25.02 35.37
N PHE A 124 28.27 -24.79 34.76
CA PHE A 124 28.11 -24.44 33.36
C PHE A 124 26.79 -23.69 33.13
N GLY A 125 26.79 -22.78 32.16
CA GLY A 125 25.60 -22.06 31.69
C GLY A 125 25.18 -22.55 30.31
N LEU A 126 23.87 -22.73 30.09
CA LEU A 126 23.29 -23.12 28.81
C LEU A 126 22.35 -22.03 28.30
N SER A 127 22.53 -21.60 27.05
CA SER A 127 21.58 -20.76 26.33
C SER A 127 20.93 -21.60 25.22
N PRO A 128 19.77 -22.23 25.48
CA PRO A 128 19.17 -23.18 24.54
C PRO A 128 18.73 -22.52 23.23
N PHE A 129 18.54 -21.19 23.23
CA PHE A 129 18.02 -20.44 22.11
C PHE A 129 19.00 -19.42 21.54
N ALA A 130 20.31 -19.61 21.75
CA ALA A 130 21.33 -18.73 21.18
C ALA A 130 21.17 -18.53 19.66
N ASN A 131 20.72 -19.57 18.95
CA ASN A 131 20.50 -19.53 17.49
C ASN A 131 19.34 -18.61 17.07
N LEU A 132 18.40 -18.28 17.97
CA LEU A 132 17.31 -17.32 17.68
C LEU A 132 17.86 -15.90 17.41
N ALA A 133 19.09 -15.59 17.85
CA ALA A 133 19.75 -14.32 17.55
C ALA A 133 19.83 -14.05 16.04
N SER A 134 20.04 -15.08 15.21
CA SER A 134 20.09 -14.93 13.75
C SER A 134 18.72 -14.53 13.18
N VAL A 135 17.65 -15.20 13.62
CA VAL A 135 16.27 -14.90 13.20
C VAL A 135 15.85 -13.51 13.69
N SER A 136 16.17 -13.17 14.93
CA SER A 136 15.92 -11.85 15.53
C SER A 136 16.59 -10.73 14.71
N ASN A 137 17.83 -10.94 14.27
CA ASN A 137 18.52 -9.98 13.39
C ASN A 137 17.84 -9.81 12.03
N ILE A 138 17.35 -10.89 11.42
CA ILE A 138 16.61 -10.82 10.14
C ILE A 138 15.30 -10.06 10.32
N LEU A 139 14.52 -10.38 11.36
CA LEU A 139 13.27 -9.68 11.66
C LEU A 139 13.50 -8.21 12.02
N SER A 140 14.59 -7.89 12.70
CA SER A 140 15.00 -6.51 12.99
C SER A 140 15.30 -5.73 11.70
N LEU A 141 16.01 -6.34 10.74
CA LEU A 141 16.22 -5.74 9.42
C LEU A 141 14.90 -5.56 8.64
N GLN A 142 13.99 -6.52 8.73
CA GLN A 142 12.64 -6.41 8.17
C GLN A 142 11.84 -5.26 8.81
N LEU A 143 12.02 -5.01 10.12
CA LEU A 143 11.38 -3.90 10.80
C LEU A 143 11.86 -2.53 10.26
N VAL A 144 13.17 -2.39 10.04
CA VAL A 144 13.75 -1.18 9.45
C VAL A 144 13.25 -0.96 8.03
N SER A 145 13.17 -2.02 7.22
CA SER A 145 12.67 -1.92 5.84
C SER A 145 11.17 -1.59 5.79
N LEU A 146 10.35 -2.17 6.67
CA LEU A 146 8.93 -1.80 6.81
C LEU A 146 8.75 -0.32 7.17
N ASN A 147 9.55 0.20 8.10
CA ASN A 147 9.50 1.63 8.46
C ASN A 147 9.85 2.53 7.26
N ALA A 148 10.90 2.19 6.51
CA ALA A 148 11.27 2.93 5.31
C ALA A 148 10.15 2.91 4.25
N ILE A 149 9.52 1.76 4.02
CA ILE A 149 8.40 1.62 3.07
C ILE A 149 7.20 2.43 3.52
N MET A 150 6.87 2.44 4.82
CA MET A 150 5.78 3.25 5.36
C MET A 150 6.01 4.75 5.15
N ILE A 151 7.22 5.25 5.40
CA ILE A 151 7.54 6.66 5.17
C ILE A 151 7.34 7.03 3.69
N ILE A 152 7.82 6.18 2.77
CA ILE A 152 7.65 6.38 1.33
C ILE A 152 6.16 6.29 0.92
N GLY A 153 5.42 5.32 1.47
CA GLY A 153 3.99 5.15 1.24
C GLY A 153 3.17 6.37 1.69
N GLN A 154 3.52 6.98 2.82
CA GLN A 154 2.91 8.22 3.30
C GLN A 154 3.24 9.41 2.41
N LEU A 155 4.49 9.52 1.96
CA LEU A 155 4.90 10.55 1.01
C LEU A 155 4.13 10.43 -0.32
N ASN A 156 3.96 9.21 -0.84
CA ASN A 156 3.15 8.99 -2.04
C ASN A 156 1.67 9.35 -1.84
N SER A 157 1.10 9.05 -0.67
CA SER A 157 -0.29 9.44 -0.36
C SER A 157 -0.43 10.97 -0.35
N GLN A 158 0.51 11.68 0.27
CA GLN A 158 0.54 13.16 0.26
C GLN A 158 0.70 13.74 -1.14
N ILE A 159 1.57 13.16 -1.98
CA ILE A 159 1.75 13.56 -3.38
C ILE A 159 0.45 13.34 -4.16
N ALA A 160 -0.21 12.19 -3.99
CA ALA A 160 -1.48 11.90 -4.66
C ALA A 160 -2.57 12.91 -4.26
N VAL A 161 -2.73 13.21 -2.98
CA VAL A 161 -3.68 14.22 -2.48
C VAL A 161 -3.33 15.61 -3.02
N PHE A 162 -2.05 15.98 -3.02
CA PHE A 162 -1.59 17.26 -3.57
C PHE A 162 -1.93 17.38 -5.05
N ILE A 163 -1.68 16.34 -5.85
CA ILE A 163 -2.02 16.29 -7.27
C ILE A 163 -3.54 16.44 -7.46
N GLY A 164 -4.34 15.70 -6.69
CA GLY A 164 -5.80 15.74 -6.78
C GLY A 164 -6.38 17.13 -6.52
N GLN A 165 -5.84 17.86 -5.54
CA GLN A 165 -6.33 19.18 -5.16
C GLN A 165 -5.75 20.32 -6.01
N ASN A 166 -4.45 20.25 -6.36
CA ASN A 166 -3.74 21.39 -6.93
C ASN A 166 -3.47 21.28 -8.44
N ALA A 167 -3.37 20.07 -9.02
CA ALA A 167 -2.99 19.94 -10.43
C ALA A 167 -4.06 20.52 -11.36
N LEU A 168 -5.33 20.16 -11.17
CA LEU A 168 -6.41 20.71 -11.97
C LEU A 168 -6.94 22.06 -11.46
N GLY A 169 -6.89 22.30 -10.15
CA GLY A 169 -7.39 23.54 -9.56
C GLY A 169 -6.48 24.75 -9.82
N LEU A 170 -5.15 24.56 -9.73
CA LEU A 170 -4.18 25.64 -9.74
C LEU A 170 -3.32 25.64 -11.00
N LEU A 171 -2.70 24.50 -11.34
CA LEU A 171 -1.75 24.45 -12.46
C LEU A 171 -2.44 24.62 -13.81
N PHE A 172 -3.63 24.05 -13.98
CA PHE A 172 -4.36 24.10 -15.26
C PHE A 172 -4.85 25.53 -15.61
N PRO A 173 -5.58 26.26 -14.75
CA PRO A 173 -5.98 27.65 -15.04
C PRO A 173 -4.77 28.59 -15.18
N LEU A 174 -3.73 28.40 -14.36
CA LEU A 174 -2.50 29.18 -14.48
C LEU A 174 -1.83 28.94 -15.84
N GLY A 175 -1.79 27.71 -16.33
CA GLY A 175 -1.30 27.38 -17.66
C GLY A 175 -2.09 28.06 -18.79
N LEU A 176 -3.42 28.17 -18.66
CA LEU A 176 -4.27 28.91 -19.60
C LEU A 176 -3.97 30.41 -19.59
N VAL A 177 -3.86 31.03 -18.42
CA VAL A 177 -3.50 32.45 -18.30
C VAL A 177 -2.11 32.73 -18.86
N LEU A 178 -1.12 31.88 -18.59
CA LEU A 178 0.22 32.04 -19.17
C LEU A 178 0.24 31.84 -20.69
N ARG A 179 -0.76 31.15 -21.26
CA ARG A 179 -0.89 30.98 -22.71
C ARG A 179 -1.35 32.26 -23.42
N THR A 180 -2.10 33.13 -22.74
CA THR A 180 -2.55 34.42 -23.31
C THR A 180 -1.44 35.47 -23.36
N LEU A 181 -0.32 35.26 -22.65
CA LEU A 181 0.85 36.13 -22.70
C LEU A 181 1.87 35.58 -23.71
N PHE A 182 2.25 36.38 -24.72
CA PHE A 182 3.18 35.97 -25.79
C PHE A 182 4.49 35.38 -25.28
N ALA A 183 5.08 35.99 -24.25
CA ALA A 183 6.38 35.55 -23.71
C ALA A 183 6.30 34.21 -22.96
N THR A 184 5.15 33.88 -22.37
CA THR A 184 4.99 32.68 -21.53
C THR A 184 4.20 31.57 -22.20
N ARG A 185 3.89 31.67 -23.50
CA ARG A 185 3.08 30.69 -24.24
C ARG A 185 3.62 29.26 -24.15
N LYS A 186 4.94 29.07 -24.28
CA LYS A 186 5.60 27.76 -24.13
C LYS A 186 5.49 27.22 -22.70
N LEU A 187 5.62 28.09 -21.70
CA LEU A 187 5.48 27.75 -20.30
C LEU A 187 4.02 27.38 -19.97
N GLY A 188 3.04 28.10 -20.53
CA GLY A 188 1.62 27.78 -20.40
C GLY A 188 1.27 26.41 -20.95
N GLY A 189 1.77 26.08 -22.16
CA GLY A 189 1.63 24.73 -22.74
C GLY A 189 2.27 23.64 -21.87
N PHE A 190 3.44 23.91 -21.29
CA PHE A 190 4.09 23.01 -20.34
C PHE A 190 3.27 22.81 -19.06
N LEU A 191 2.72 23.87 -18.44
CA LEU A 191 1.90 23.76 -17.24
C LEU A 191 0.59 23.00 -17.49
N ILE A 192 -0.05 23.25 -18.64
CA ILE A 192 -1.23 22.49 -19.06
C ILE A 192 -0.87 21.01 -19.20
N GLY A 193 0.23 20.71 -19.91
CA GLY A 193 0.69 19.34 -20.07
C GLY A 193 1.02 18.66 -18.75
N LEU A 194 1.69 19.36 -17.84
CA LEU A 194 2.04 18.89 -16.50
C LEU A 194 0.80 18.59 -15.65
N ALA A 195 -0.20 19.49 -15.66
CA ALA A 195 -1.45 19.28 -14.93
C ALA A 195 -2.18 18.01 -15.43
N ILE A 196 -2.28 17.84 -16.75
CA ILE A 196 -2.91 16.68 -17.37
C ILE A 196 -2.12 15.40 -17.09
N GLY A 197 -0.80 15.46 -17.27
CA GLY A 197 0.13 14.36 -17.04
C GLY A 197 0.03 13.82 -15.62
N LEU A 198 0.17 14.70 -14.63
CA LEU A 198 0.08 14.32 -13.22
C LEU A 198 -1.33 13.86 -12.84
N PHE A 199 -2.39 14.45 -13.38
CA PHE A 199 -3.75 14.07 -12.98
C PHE A 199 -4.17 12.71 -13.55
N ILE A 200 -3.83 12.42 -14.81
CA ILE A 200 -4.28 11.19 -15.49
C ILE A 200 -3.24 10.09 -15.38
N PHE A 201 -2.02 10.32 -15.87
CA PHE A 201 -1.06 9.25 -16.04
C PHE A 201 -0.45 8.82 -14.71
N TYR A 202 -0.13 9.76 -13.82
CA TYR A 202 0.51 9.43 -12.56
C TYR A 202 -0.29 8.41 -11.72
N PRO A 203 -1.58 8.64 -11.41
CA PRO A 203 -2.33 7.67 -10.61
C PRO A 203 -2.69 6.40 -11.38
N THR A 204 -3.00 6.52 -12.68
CA THR A 204 -3.37 5.37 -13.50
C THR A 204 -2.23 4.36 -13.60
N PHE A 205 -0.99 4.80 -13.80
CA PHE A 205 0.15 3.88 -13.89
C PHE A 205 0.47 3.17 -12.58
N ILE A 206 0.23 3.81 -11.42
CA ILE A 206 0.42 3.16 -10.13
C ILE A 206 -0.65 2.08 -9.91
N LEU A 207 -1.91 2.38 -10.27
CA LEU A 207 -3.03 1.44 -10.13
C LEU A 207 -2.94 0.19 -11.02
N ILE A 208 -2.13 0.23 -12.09
CA ILE A 208 -1.85 -0.96 -12.92
C ILE A 208 -1.07 -2.02 -12.13
N PHE A 209 -0.29 -1.62 -11.12
CA PHE A 209 0.45 -2.57 -10.29
C PHE A 209 -0.48 -3.29 -9.32
N PRO A 210 -0.34 -4.62 -9.15
CA PRO A 210 -1.21 -5.38 -8.25
C PRO A 210 -0.99 -4.94 -6.80
N SER A 211 -2.09 -4.65 -6.11
CA SER A 211 -2.05 -4.23 -4.70
C SER A 211 -1.43 -5.32 -3.80
N PRO A 212 -0.48 -4.96 -2.92
CA PRO A 212 0.18 -5.93 -2.02
C PRO A 212 -0.68 -6.33 -0.81
N ILE A 213 -1.86 -5.71 -0.61
CA ILE A 213 -2.69 -5.86 0.62
C ILE A 213 -2.95 -7.33 0.96
N ALA A 214 -3.34 -8.16 0.00
CA ALA A 214 -3.63 -9.57 0.26
C ALA A 214 -2.39 -10.36 0.75
N THR A 215 -1.21 -10.04 0.22
CA THR A 215 0.05 -10.68 0.66
C THR A 215 0.48 -10.18 2.03
N ILE A 216 0.29 -8.88 2.31
CA ILE A 216 0.55 -8.30 3.64
C ILE A 216 -0.36 -8.93 4.68
N ASN A 217 -1.66 -9.06 4.39
CA ASN A 217 -2.63 -9.67 5.30
C ASN A 217 -2.32 -11.15 5.56
N GLY A 218 -1.92 -11.90 4.53
CA GLY A 218 -1.44 -13.27 4.73
C GLY A 218 -0.25 -13.34 5.69
N SER A 219 0.72 -12.44 5.57
CA SER A 219 1.83 -12.35 6.53
C SER A 219 1.37 -11.97 7.93
N ILE A 220 0.47 -10.99 8.07
CA ILE A 220 -0.13 -10.62 9.37
C ILE A 220 -0.78 -11.85 10.02
N ASP A 221 -1.54 -12.64 9.28
CA ASP A 221 -2.23 -13.82 9.81
C ASP A 221 -1.23 -14.90 10.24
N THR A 222 -0.17 -15.13 9.47
CA THR A 222 0.90 -16.07 9.88
C THR A 222 1.58 -15.63 11.17
N MET A 223 1.85 -14.33 11.34
CA MET A 223 2.46 -13.79 12.55
C MET A 223 1.49 -13.80 13.73
N LYS A 224 0.21 -13.47 13.52
CA LYS A 224 -0.83 -13.56 14.54
C LYS A 224 -1.02 -14.98 15.03
N ASN A 225 -0.98 -15.96 14.14
CA ASN A 225 -1.08 -17.36 14.53
C ASN A 225 0.11 -17.76 15.41
N PHE A 226 1.31 -17.26 15.11
CA PHE A 226 2.49 -17.46 15.95
C PHE A 226 2.36 -16.75 17.30
N THR A 227 1.99 -15.47 17.34
CA THR A 227 1.93 -14.70 18.59
C THR A 227 0.79 -15.16 19.51
N ASN A 228 -0.33 -15.60 18.94
CA ASN A 228 -1.47 -16.13 19.69
C ASN A 228 -1.28 -17.60 20.11
N ASN A 229 -0.28 -18.30 19.58
CA ASN A 229 -0.01 -19.67 19.99
C ASN A 229 0.50 -19.66 21.45
N SER A 230 -0.28 -20.27 22.34
CA SER A 230 0.02 -20.34 23.77
C SER A 230 1.36 -21.01 24.07
N TYR A 231 1.85 -21.88 23.17
CA TYR A 231 3.16 -22.50 23.32
C TYR A 231 4.28 -21.47 23.23
N TYR A 232 4.13 -20.40 22.45
CA TYR A 232 5.15 -19.37 22.26
C TYR A 232 4.99 -18.14 23.16
N ALA A 233 3.83 -17.95 23.80
CA ALA A 233 3.60 -16.87 24.77
C ALA A 233 4.71 -16.82 25.84
N THR A 234 5.09 -15.64 26.32
CA THR A 234 6.12 -15.54 27.38
C THR A 234 5.68 -16.27 28.66
N VAL A 235 6.63 -16.84 29.40
CA VAL A 235 6.32 -17.51 30.68
C VAL A 235 6.02 -16.41 31.72
N PRO A 236 4.87 -16.44 32.40
CA PRO A 236 4.57 -15.45 33.44
C PRO A 236 5.57 -15.61 34.59
N ILE A 237 5.96 -14.50 35.21
CA ILE A 237 7.00 -14.44 36.25
C ILE A 237 6.78 -15.45 37.39
N ILE A 238 5.52 -15.72 37.72
CA ILE A 238 5.13 -16.65 38.79
C ILE A 238 5.58 -18.09 38.47
N ASP A 239 5.59 -18.47 37.19
CA ASP A 239 5.95 -19.81 36.74
C ASP A 239 7.47 -19.97 36.51
N LEU A 240 8.24 -18.87 36.51
CA LEU A 240 9.71 -18.94 36.35
C LEU A 240 10.38 -19.69 37.50
N ASN A 241 9.75 -19.78 38.67
CA ASN A 241 10.29 -20.54 39.81
C ASN A 241 9.97 -22.05 39.73
N ASN A 242 9.15 -22.48 38.75
CA ASN A 242 8.79 -23.88 38.58
C ASN A 242 9.58 -24.50 37.42
N ASN A 243 10.70 -25.15 37.75
CA ASN A 243 11.59 -25.82 36.79
C ASN A 243 10.85 -26.83 35.88
N TYR A 244 9.80 -27.49 36.38
CA TYR A 244 9.03 -28.48 35.59
C TYR A 244 8.18 -27.82 34.51
N VAL A 245 7.54 -26.69 34.83
CA VAL A 245 6.74 -25.93 33.86
C VAL A 245 7.64 -25.38 32.76
N LEU A 246 8.79 -24.82 33.15
CA LEU A 246 9.77 -24.30 32.21
C LEU A 246 10.34 -25.41 31.31
N ALA A 247 10.75 -26.54 31.88
CA ALA A 247 11.28 -27.68 31.13
C ALA A 247 10.25 -28.25 30.16
N SER A 248 8.99 -28.43 30.59
CA SER A 248 7.91 -28.94 29.72
C SER A 248 7.66 -28.03 28.52
N LYS A 249 7.69 -26.71 28.73
CA LYS A 249 7.50 -25.73 27.66
C LYS A 249 8.68 -25.70 26.68
N LEU A 250 9.91 -25.76 27.18
CA LEU A 250 11.12 -25.85 26.35
C LEU A 250 11.12 -27.13 25.50
N ASP A 251 10.68 -28.25 26.07
CA ASP A 251 10.63 -29.54 25.38
C ASP A 251 9.63 -29.51 24.21
N VAL A 252 8.45 -28.90 24.42
CA VAL A 252 7.46 -28.67 23.35
C VAL A 252 8.00 -27.75 22.26
N MET A 253 8.66 -26.63 22.61
CA MET A 253 9.25 -25.72 21.61
C MET A 253 10.39 -26.36 20.80
N SER A 254 11.11 -27.31 21.40
CA SER A 254 12.23 -28.01 20.74
C SER A 254 11.77 -29.01 19.66
N GLY A 255 10.46 -29.24 19.54
CA GLY A 255 9.88 -30.23 18.63
C GLY A 255 10.12 -31.67 19.07
N ARG A 256 10.74 -31.90 20.25
CA ARG A 256 10.98 -33.24 20.80
C ARG A 256 9.69 -33.91 21.26
N CYS A 257 8.77 -33.15 21.87
CA CYS A 257 7.39 -33.60 22.05
C CYS A 257 6.64 -33.49 20.71
N SER A 258 7.02 -34.28 19.70
CA SER A 258 6.13 -34.52 18.57
C SER A 258 4.96 -35.34 19.13
N PHE A 259 3.73 -34.81 19.02
CA PHE A 259 2.52 -35.56 19.34
C PHE A 259 2.34 -36.70 18.34
N VAL A 260 3.19 -37.71 18.42
CA VAL A 260 2.88 -39.02 17.86
C VAL A 260 1.74 -39.51 18.73
N ARG A 261 0.53 -39.57 18.17
CA ARG A 261 -0.59 -40.31 18.76
C ARG A 261 -0.15 -41.76 18.89
N SER A 262 0.60 -42.06 19.94
CA SER A 262 0.93 -43.41 20.33
C SER A 262 -0.39 -44.03 20.78
N PRO A 263 -0.84 -45.14 20.18
CA PRO A 263 -2.04 -45.81 20.67
C PRO A 263 -1.80 -46.19 22.13
N PHE A 264 -2.57 -45.58 23.03
CA PHE A 264 -2.52 -45.91 24.46
C PHE A 264 -3.30 -47.21 24.66
N TYR A 265 -2.64 -48.22 25.21
CA TYR A 265 -3.26 -49.52 25.50
C TYR A 265 -3.83 -49.49 26.92
N ILE A 266 -5.15 -49.40 27.05
CA ILE A 266 -5.85 -49.66 28.31
C ILE A 266 -6.20 -51.14 28.34
N ASN A 267 -5.69 -51.86 29.34
CA ASN A 267 -5.94 -53.30 29.56
C ASN A 267 -5.65 -54.18 28.33
N GLY A 268 -4.55 -53.92 27.61
CA GLY A 268 -4.12 -54.75 26.47
C GLY A 268 -5.01 -54.63 25.22
N THR A 269 -6.00 -53.74 25.22
CA THR A 269 -6.80 -53.44 24.03
C THR A 269 -6.35 -52.12 23.42
N MET A 270 -6.03 -52.15 22.13
CA MET A 270 -5.67 -50.97 21.36
C MET A 270 -6.93 -50.13 21.19
N GLN A 271 -7.12 -49.12 22.04
CA GLN A 271 -8.25 -48.20 21.88
C GLN A 271 -7.81 -47.07 20.95
N ASN A 272 -8.29 -47.12 19.70
CA ASN A 272 -8.21 -45.98 18.80
C ASN A 272 -9.04 -44.85 19.41
N PHE A 273 -8.36 -43.80 19.89
CA PHE A 273 -9.01 -42.57 20.33
C PHE A 273 -9.58 -41.84 19.11
N SER A 274 -10.73 -42.31 18.62
CA SER A 274 -11.70 -41.41 18.00
C SER A 274 -12.34 -40.65 19.15
N SER A 275 -12.06 -39.36 19.28
CA SER A 275 -12.72 -38.46 20.24
C SER A 275 -14.21 -38.40 19.93
N THR A 276 -14.96 -39.40 20.35
CA THR A 276 -16.41 -39.32 20.46
C THR A 276 -16.64 -38.71 21.84
N VAL A 277 -17.16 -37.48 21.86
CA VAL A 277 -17.68 -36.84 23.06
C VAL A 277 -18.86 -37.69 23.52
N VAL A 278 -18.62 -38.66 24.39
CA VAL A 278 -19.67 -39.49 24.98
C VAL A 278 -20.20 -38.75 26.21
N ASN A 279 -21.37 -38.12 26.05
CA ASN A 279 -22.29 -37.72 27.12
C ASN A 279 -21.73 -36.85 28.26
N GLY A 280 -21.01 -35.75 27.96
CA GLY A 280 -20.88 -34.61 28.89
C GLY A 280 -20.28 -34.90 30.28
N SER A 281 -19.69 -36.08 30.48
CA SER A 281 -19.08 -36.47 31.75
C SER A 281 -17.58 -36.32 31.60
N LEU A 282 -16.99 -35.40 32.37
CA LEU A 282 -15.55 -35.26 32.53
C LEU A 282 -15.01 -36.56 33.15
N VAL A 283 -14.48 -37.45 32.32
CA VAL A 283 -13.73 -38.62 32.78
C VAL A 283 -12.44 -38.08 33.39
N ASN A 284 -12.35 -38.08 34.72
CA ASN A 284 -11.16 -37.63 35.44
C ASN A 284 -10.09 -38.72 35.35
N ILE A 285 -9.23 -38.65 34.33
CA ILE A 285 -8.13 -39.60 34.16
C ILE A 285 -6.99 -39.16 35.08
N THR A 286 -6.88 -39.78 36.25
CA THR A 286 -5.71 -39.66 37.11
C THR A 286 -4.56 -40.46 36.49
N LEU A 287 -3.71 -39.79 35.70
CA LEU A 287 -2.47 -40.37 35.19
C LEU A 287 -1.49 -40.55 36.35
N ALA A 288 -0.97 -41.77 36.51
CA ALA A 288 0.05 -42.10 37.50
C ALA A 288 1.35 -41.31 37.22
N GLU A 289 1.97 -40.80 38.29
CA GLU A 289 3.09 -39.83 38.35
C GLU A 289 4.41 -40.22 37.62
N ASN A 290 4.43 -41.29 36.83
CA ASN A 290 5.62 -41.73 36.09
C ASN A 290 5.57 -41.40 34.58
N GLY A 291 4.57 -40.64 34.14
CA GLY A 291 4.45 -40.19 32.74
C GLY A 291 5.48 -39.11 32.40
N SER A 292 6.19 -39.29 31.28
CA SER A 292 7.10 -38.30 30.71
C SER A 292 6.41 -36.94 30.56
N SER A 293 7.13 -35.87 30.87
CA SER A 293 6.68 -34.46 30.96
C SER A 293 5.85 -33.92 29.78
N CYS A 294 5.83 -34.61 28.63
CA CYS A 294 4.99 -34.26 27.48
C CYS A 294 3.48 -34.53 27.68
N ASP A 295 3.08 -35.50 28.52
CA ASP A 295 1.66 -35.92 28.61
C ASP A 295 0.78 -35.02 29.51
N LEU A 296 1.38 -34.28 30.45
CA LEU A 296 0.61 -33.55 31.48
C LEU A 296 0.01 -32.21 31.00
N LEU A 297 0.45 -31.68 29.85
CA LEU A 297 -0.04 -30.40 29.30
C LEU A 297 -1.34 -30.53 28.49
N LEU A 298 -1.81 -31.75 28.21
CA LEU A 298 -2.98 -32.01 27.35
C LEU A 298 -4.34 -31.74 28.01
N TYR A 299 -4.40 -31.53 29.33
CA TYR A 299 -5.69 -31.51 30.04
C TYR A 299 -6.44 -30.15 29.99
N SER A 300 -5.80 -29.05 29.57
CA SER A 300 -6.44 -27.72 29.60
C SER A 300 -6.86 -27.15 28.24
N GLN A 301 -6.60 -27.81 27.11
CA GLN A 301 -6.85 -27.25 25.77
C GLN A 301 -7.71 -28.12 24.81
N GLN A 302 -8.71 -28.85 25.32
CA GLN A 302 -9.53 -29.77 24.51
C GLN A 302 -10.43 -29.16 23.40
N ASN A 303 -10.38 -27.85 23.12
CA ASN A 303 -11.27 -27.20 22.13
C ASN A 303 -10.60 -26.73 20.83
N GLN A 304 -9.33 -27.04 20.55
CA GLN A 304 -8.71 -26.70 19.26
C GLN A 304 -8.23 -27.95 18.50
N THR A 305 -9.05 -28.42 17.56
CA THR A 305 -8.76 -29.52 16.64
C THR A 305 -7.86 -29.07 15.48
N GLN A 306 -6.64 -28.62 15.77
CA GLN A 306 -5.62 -28.47 14.74
C GLN A 306 -4.43 -29.36 15.07
N ASN A 307 -4.06 -30.23 14.11
CA ASN A 307 -2.83 -31.01 14.12
C ASN A 307 -1.64 -30.06 13.98
N LEU A 308 -1.34 -29.29 15.02
CA LEU A 308 -0.20 -28.39 15.06
C LEU A 308 0.97 -29.17 15.63
N SER A 309 1.81 -29.70 14.75
CA SER A 309 3.20 -29.98 15.11
C SER A 309 3.83 -28.65 15.48
N VAL A 310 4.18 -28.47 16.76
CA VAL A 310 4.90 -27.28 17.23
C VAL A 310 6.35 -27.41 16.77
N ASP A 311 6.73 -26.63 15.76
CA ASP A 311 8.12 -26.51 15.29
C ASP A 311 8.48 -25.03 15.24
N LEU A 312 9.10 -24.54 16.31
CA LEU A 312 9.48 -23.14 16.44
C LEU A 312 10.38 -22.69 15.28
N SER A 313 11.31 -23.55 14.83
CA SER A 313 12.24 -23.19 13.76
C SER A 313 11.53 -23.16 12.40
N GLY A 314 10.66 -24.13 12.15
CA GLY A 314 9.81 -24.18 10.95
C GLY A 314 8.89 -22.96 10.84
N ASP A 315 8.18 -22.64 11.92
CA ASP A 315 7.25 -21.50 11.98
C ASP A 315 7.98 -20.17 11.77
N LEU A 316 9.16 -19.99 12.40
CA LEU A 316 9.96 -18.78 12.21
C LEU A 316 10.49 -18.62 10.78
N THR A 317 10.82 -19.74 10.13
CA THR A 317 11.25 -19.73 8.71
C THR A 317 10.09 -19.32 7.80
N LEU A 318 8.89 -19.85 8.04
CA LEU A 318 7.67 -19.49 7.30
C LEU A 318 7.31 -18.01 7.49
N ILE A 319 7.38 -17.50 8.72
CA ILE A 319 7.16 -16.08 9.02
C ILE A 319 8.17 -15.22 8.26
N SER A 320 9.47 -15.56 8.34
CA SER A 320 10.52 -14.81 7.66
C SER A 320 10.27 -14.76 6.14
N GLN A 321 9.93 -15.90 5.53
CA GLN A 321 9.64 -15.99 4.11
C GLN A 321 8.39 -15.20 3.72
N SER A 322 7.30 -15.32 4.49
CA SER A 322 6.05 -14.58 4.23
C SER A 322 6.29 -13.07 4.33
N ASN A 323 7.01 -12.63 5.37
CA ASN A 323 7.36 -11.21 5.54
C ASN A 323 8.23 -10.69 4.41
N ASN A 324 9.26 -11.44 3.99
CA ASN A 324 10.10 -11.06 2.87
C ASN A 324 9.30 -10.88 1.57
N ASN A 325 8.34 -11.77 1.31
CA ASN A 325 7.46 -11.66 0.15
C ASN A 325 6.54 -10.42 0.24
N ALA A 326 5.94 -10.17 1.40
CA ALA A 326 5.11 -8.98 1.63
C ALA A 326 5.91 -7.68 1.47
N ILE A 327 7.13 -7.63 2.03
CA ILE A 327 8.05 -6.50 1.92
C ILE A 327 8.46 -6.28 0.46
N ALA A 328 8.84 -7.32 -0.27
CA ALA A 328 9.25 -7.21 -1.66
C ALA A 328 8.12 -6.64 -2.56
N LYS A 329 6.89 -7.14 -2.42
CA LYS A 329 5.73 -6.59 -3.15
C LYS A 329 5.41 -5.15 -2.73
N SER A 330 5.60 -4.82 -1.45
CA SER A 330 5.38 -3.48 -0.93
C SER A 330 6.43 -2.47 -1.43
N ILE A 331 7.68 -2.89 -1.62
CA ILE A 331 8.72 -2.08 -2.27
C ILE A 331 8.37 -1.84 -3.74
N LEU A 332 7.95 -2.89 -4.44
CA LEU A 332 7.53 -2.77 -5.84
C LEU A 332 6.39 -1.77 -6.00
N TYR A 333 5.37 -1.86 -5.14
CA TYR A 333 4.21 -0.97 -5.19
C TYR A 333 4.49 0.46 -4.70
N ASN A 334 5.21 0.66 -3.58
CA ASN A 334 5.43 1.99 -3.00
C ASN A 334 6.67 2.72 -3.54
N VAL A 335 7.65 2.01 -4.11
CA VAL A 335 8.91 2.63 -4.58
C VAL A 335 8.99 2.59 -6.10
N LEU A 336 8.89 1.39 -6.70
CA LEU A 336 9.11 1.24 -8.14
C LEU A 336 7.95 1.81 -8.96
N ALA A 337 6.69 1.53 -8.58
CA ALA A 337 5.54 2.01 -9.33
C ALA A 337 5.45 3.56 -9.42
N PRO A 338 5.65 4.33 -8.34
CA PRO A 338 5.65 5.80 -8.42
C PRO A 338 6.80 6.37 -9.25
N ILE A 339 8.01 5.78 -9.16
CA ILE A 339 9.16 6.22 -9.98
C ILE A 339 8.87 5.98 -11.46
N PHE A 340 8.39 4.79 -11.81
CA PHE A 340 8.06 4.44 -13.19
C PHE A 340 6.95 5.34 -13.75
N SER A 341 5.91 5.55 -12.94
CA SER A 341 4.80 6.45 -13.24
C SER A 341 5.25 7.90 -13.48
N LEU A 342 6.17 8.40 -12.65
CA LEU A 342 6.74 9.73 -12.77
C LEU A 342 7.58 9.87 -14.06
N ILE A 343 8.39 8.87 -14.41
CA ILE A 343 9.18 8.87 -15.66
C ILE A 343 8.26 8.96 -16.87
N ILE A 344 7.21 8.12 -16.93
CA ILE A 344 6.26 8.15 -18.04
C ILE A 344 5.54 9.50 -18.10
N THR A 345 5.15 10.03 -16.94
CA THR A 345 4.53 11.35 -16.85
C THR A 345 5.45 12.44 -17.41
N ILE A 346 6.74 12.43 -17.07
CA ILE A 346 7.71 13.40 -17.62
C ILE A 346 7.80 13.29 -19.15
N VAL A 347 7.90 12.08 -19.69
CA VAL A 347 7.97 11.86 -21.15
C VAL A 347 6.69 12.36 -21.82
N PHE A 348 5.53 12.04 -21.26
CA PHE A 348 4.25 12.52 -21.76
C PHE A 348 4.15 14.06 -21.74
N VAL A 349 4.54 14.69 -20.63
CA VAL A 349 4.52 16.15 -20.48
C VAL A 349 5.44 16.81 -21.51
N LYS A 350 6.60 16.23 -21.78
CA LYS A 350 7.54 16.75 -22.79
C LYS A 350 6.93 16.73 -24.19
N GLU A 351 6.34 15.60 -24.60
CA GLU A 351 5.72 15.47 -25.93
C GLU A 351 4.48 16.38 -26.06
N LEU A 352 3.62 16.40 -25.04
CA LEU A 352 2.43 17.23 -25.04
C LEU A 352 2.76 18.73 -25.02
N ALA A 353 3.77 19.15 -24.24
CA ALA A 353 4.26 20.52 -24.23
C ALA A 353 4.89 20.90 -25.58
N GLY A 354 5.53 19.95 -26.26
CA GLY A 354 6.00 20.12 -27.64
C GLY A 354 4.87 20.45 -28.59
N ILE A 355 3.79 19.68 -28.58
CA ILE A 355 2.61 19.87 -29.44
C ILE A 355 1.87 21.17 -29.10
N LEU A 356 1.69 21.48 -27.82
CA LEU A 356 0.97 22.68 -27.37
C LEU A 356 1.80 23.96 -27.49
N GLY A 357 3.12 23.84 -27.40
CA GLY A 357 4.08 24.95 -27.35
C GLY A 357 4.78 25.24 -28.67
N SER A 358 4.83 24.27 -29.61
CA SER A 358 5.17 24.58 -30.99
C SER A 358 4.08 25.51 -31.50
N GLU A 359 4.46 26.72 -31.89
CA GLU A 359 3.59 27.54 -32.73
C GLU A 359 3.18 26.64 -33.88
N ILE A 360 1.89 26.28 -33.96
CA ILE A 360 1.30 25.77 -35.19
C ILE A 360 1.49 26.94 -36.15
N GLY A 361 2.66 26.96 -36.78
CA GLY A 361 3.14 28.07 -37.56
C GLY A 361 2.21 28.14 -38.76
N ILE A 362 1.27 29.07 -38.71
CA ILE A 362 0.46 29.51 -39.84
C ILE A 362 1.36 30.00 -41.00
N LYS A 363 2.69 30.03 -40.83
CA LYS A 363 3.68 30.06 -41.92
C LYS A 363 3.42 29.01 -43.01
N SER A 364 2.77 27.89 -42.70
CA SER A 364 2.34 26.90 -43.71
C SER A 364 1.07 27.29 -44.48
N PHE A 365 0.25 28.22 -43.98
CA PHE A 365 -1.02 28.61 -44.60
C PHE A 365 -0.94 29.95 -45.36
N THR A 366 0.16 30.71 -45.22
CA THR A 366 0.40 31.94 -46.00
C THR A 366 1.16 31.71 -47.32
N SER A 367 1.44 30.45 -47.70
CA SER A 367 2.02 30.11 -49.02
C SER A 367 0.98 29.59 -50.02
N ILE A 368 -0.31 29.77 -49.73
CA ILE A 368 -1.44 29.55 -50.64
C ILE A 368 -2.17 30.87 -50.72
#